data_AF-A0A7J3TG54-F1
#
_entry.id   AF-A0A7J3TG54-F1
#
_cell.length_a   1.000
_cell.length_b   1.000
_cell.length_c   1.000
_cell.angle_alpha   90.00
_cell.angle_beta   90.00
_cell.angle_gamma   90.00
#
_symmetry.space_group_name_H-M   'P 1'
#
loop_
_entity.id
_entity.type
_entity.pdbx_description
1 polymer ?
#
loop_
_entity_poly.entity_id
_entity_poly.type
_entity_poly.pdbx_seq_one_letter_code
_entity_poly.pdbx_strand_id
1 'polypeptide(L)'
;MSHDRNPSQWKVEFVNNLSKEISNSPVSAIVSIKGLRNKQLQSIRRNLSSDMKLRVVRIRLLMKALDKTDKKNIKSLEQFAQGQIGLVTTKLAPSKLYKLFEGTKEKAAARGGETAPDDIVIPEMTTNFPPGPMISEFQKAGIQTAIDKGKIAIKKEILYVKKGEPIPKDKAKILEKLEIHPLTVGLDILGAYSDGILFSREAISITEEQIMLDMARAFSQAKELAVNAMFLVPEIIPQLIVKAKINAEYLALESGFVDESNVQLFILKAIREASALNNAMGNQQEEEKPEKAKEEKTEEKAEDAASDEDKVSEGLGSLFG
;
A
#
# COMPACT_ATOMS: atom_id res chain seq x y z
N MET A 1 32.97 -36.54 -32.58
CA MET A 1 34.11 -35.61 -32.45
C MET A 1 33.66 -34.39 -31.66
N SER A 2 33.66 -34.52 -30.34
CA SER A 2 33.33 -33.46 -29.39
C SER A 2 34.50 -32.47 -29.41
N HIS A 3 34.28 -31.27 -29.94
CA HIS A 3 35.27 -30.21 -29.84
C HIS A 3 35.42 -29.83 -28.37
N ASP A 4 36.48 -30.31 -27.71
CA ASP A 4 36.96 -29.76 -26.45
C ASP A 4 37.49 -28.34 -26.70
N ARG A 5 36.56 -27.38 -26.78
CA ARG A 5 36.90 -25.96 -26.75
C ARG A 5 37.32 -25.64 -25.32
N ASN A 6 38.63 -25.66 -25.08
CA ASN A 6 39.22 -25.19 -23.84
C ASN A 6 38.61 -23.81 -23.49
N PRO A 7 37.98 -23.63 -22.32
CA PRO A 7 37.31 -22.38 -21.98
C PRO A 7 38.31 -21.23 -21.95
N SER A 8 37.94 -20.09 -22.56
CA SER A 8 38.76 -18.87 -22.54
C SER A 8 39.16 -18.49 -21.11
N GLN A 9 40.44 -18.15 -20.90
CA GLN A 9 41.00 -17.89 -19.56
C GLN A 9 40.19 -16.89 -18.75
N TRP A 10 39.76 -15.77 -19.37
CA TRP A 10 38.94 -14.76 -18.70
C TRP A 10 37.63 -15.31 -18.11
N LYS A 11 37.02 -16.34 -18.72
CA LYS A 11 35.78 -16.96 -18.19
C LYS A 11 36.07 -17.78 -16.94
N VAL A 12 37.21 -18.47 -16.92
CA VAL A 12 37.64 -19.28 -15.79
C VAL A 12 37.96 -18.37 -14.60
N GLU A 13 38.74 -17.31 -14.85
CA GLU A 13 39.05 -16.28 -13.85
C GLU A 13 37.79 -15.59 -13.34
N PHE A 14 36.87 -15.24 -14.23
CA PHE A 14 35.61 -14.61 -13.85
C PHE A 14 34.78 -15.50 -12.93
N VAL A 15 34.63 -16.78 -13.26
CA VAL A 15 33.89 -17.75 -12.41
C VAL A 15 34.57 -17.93 -11.06
N ASN A 16 35.90 -18.02 -11.03
CA ASN A 16 36.65 -18.17 -9.78
C ASN A 16 36.52 -16.92 -8.90
N ASN A 17 36.59 -15.72 -9.48
CA ASN A 17 36.39 -14.47 -8.76
C ASN A 17 34.95 -14.35 -8.23
N LEU A 18 33.95 -14.75 -9.03
CA LEU A 18 32.55 -14.72 -8.63
C LEU A 18 32.27 -15.68 -7.47
N SER A 19 32.80 -16.91 -7.53
CA SER A 19 32.67 -17.89 -6.46
C SER A 19 33.33 -17.42 -5.15
N LYS A 20 34.50 -16.77 -5.23
CA LYS A 20 35.15 -16.13 -4.07
C LYS A 20 34.27 -15.03 -3.46
N GLU A 21 33.66 -14.18 -4.28
CA GLU A 21 32.76 -13.12 -3.78
C GLU A 21 31.52 -13.70 -3.11
N ILE A 22 30.88 -14.70 -3.74
CA ILE A 22 29.72 -15.38 -3.16
C ILE A 22 30.10 -16.06 -1.85
N SER A 23 31.29 -16.65 -1.76
CA SER A 23 31.79 -17.32 -0.55
C SER A 23 32.02 -16.31 0.60
N ASN A 24 32.67 -15.18 0.29
CA ASN A 24 33.07 -14.18 1.29
C ASN A 24 31.90 -13.32 1.79
N SER A 25 30.82 -13.19 1.03
CA SER A 25 29.67 -12.38 1.42
C SER A 25 28.57 -13.23 2.07
N PRO A 26 27.97 -12.79 3.20
CA PRO A 26 26.90 -13.54 3.84
C PRO A 26 25.64 -13.61 2.96
N VAL A 27 25.32 -12.50 2.27
CA VAL A 27 24.13 -12.39 1.43
C VAL A 27 24.51 -12.28 -0.04
N SER A 28 23.83 -13.09 -0.87
CA SER A 28 23.93 -13.08 -2.33
C SER A 28 22.55 -12.95 -2.93
N ALA A 29 22.30 -11.90 -3.69
CA ALA A 29 21.01 -11.63 -4.32
C ALA A 29 21.12 -11.58 -5.84
N ILE A 30 20.16 -12.20 -6.53
CA ILE A 30 19.97 -12.05 -7.96
C ILE A 30 19.01 -10.89 -8.17
N VAL A 31 19.45 -9.92 -8.96
CA VAL A 31 18.65 -8.77 -9.37
C VAL A 31 18.43 -8.77 -10.87
N SER A 32 17.24 -8.36 -11.31
CA SER A 32 16.96 -8.02 -12.70
C SER A 32 17.53 -6.64 -13.00
N ILE A 33 18.21 -6.53 -14.14
CA ILE A 33 18.67 -5.25 -14.70
C ILE A 33 17.90 -4.89 -15.99
N LYS A 34 16.80 -5.61 -16.27
CA LYS A 34 15.98 -5.42 -17.47
C LYS A 34 15.47 -3.98 -17.53
N GLY A 35 15.66 -3.33 -18.67
CA GLY A 35 15.19 -1.95 -18.90
C GLY A 35 16.15 -0.85 -18.43
N LEU A 36 17.19 -1.16 -17.66
CA LEU A 36 18.16 -0.16 -17.23
C LEU A 36 19.07 0.31 -18.38
N ARG A 37 19.17 1.64 -18.54
CA ARG A 37 20.17 2.27 -19.41
C ARG A 37 21.55 2.18 -18.80
N ASN A 38 22.59 2.23 -19.63
CA ASN A 38 23.97 2.25 -19.16
C ASN A 38 24.23 3.41 -18.18
N LYS A 39 23.71 4.62 -18.47
CA LYS A 39 23.81 5.79 -17.56
C LYS A 39 23.14 5.52 -16.21
N GLN A 40 21.96 4.89 -16.21
CA GLN A 40 21.23 4.54 -14.99
C GLN A 40 21.97 3.48 -14.18
N LEU A 41 22.44 2.41 -14.83
CA LEU A 41 23.22 1.35 -14.18
C LEU A 41 24.53 1.89 -13.58
N GLN A 42 25.19 2.83 -14.27
CA GLN A 42 26.38 3.51 -13.75
C GLN A 42 26.06 4.43 -12.55
N SER A 43 24.95 5.17 -12.59
CA SER A 43 24.50 5.97 -11.45
C SER A 43 24.18 5.09 -10.24
N ILE A 44 23.41 4.01 -10.45
CA ILE A 44 23.14 3.01 -9.41
C ILE A 44 24.46 2.50 -8.84
N ARG A 45 25.41 2.08 -9.69
CA ARG A 45 26.72 1.56 -9.25
C ARG A 45 27.56 2.58 -8.46
N ARG A 46 27.42 3.88 -8.72
CA ARG A 46 28.09 4.94 -7.94
C ARG A 46 27.42 5.18 -6.60
N ASN A 47 26.10 5.02 -6.53
CA ASN A 47 25.31 5.23 -5.32
C ASN A 47 25.22 3.98 -4.42
N LEU A 48 25.70 2.83 -4.91
CA LEU A 48 25.85 1.60 -4.15
C LEU A 48 26.84 1.81 -2.99
N SER A 49 26.46 1.37 -1.79
CA SER A 49 27.32 1.42 -0.60
C SER A 49 28.61 0.60 -0.81
N SER A 50 29.71 1.00 -0.16
CA SER A 50 31.01 0.34 -0.24
C SER A 50 30.99 -1.14 0.16
N ASP A 51 30.04 -1.52 1.02
CA ASP A 51 29.82 -2.91 1.45
C ASP A 51 29.04 -3.77 0.45
N MET A 52 28.63 -3.22 -0.69
CA MET A 52 27.82 -3.90 -1.68
C MET A 52 28.46 -3.88 -3.07
N LYS A 53 28.55 -5.07 -3.69
CA LYS A 53 29.13 -5.23 -5.02
C LYS A 53 28.06 -5.73 -5.99
N LEU A 54 27.78 -4.93 -7.01
CA LEU A 54 26.95 -5.30 -8.15
C LEU A 54 27.83 -5.76 -9.32
N ARG A 55 27.63 -6.99 -9.77
CA ARG A 55 28.22 -7.52 -11.00
C ARG A 55 27.12 -7.94 -11.97
N VAL A 56 27.23 -7.51 -13.22
CA VAL A 56 26.38 -8.07 -14.30
C VAL A 56 26.95 -9.43 -14.69
N VAL A 57 26.10 -10.45 -14.72
CA VAL A 57 26.57 -11.83 -14.89
C VAL A 57 25.78 -12.54 -16.00
N ARG A 58 26.47 -13.36 -16.80
CA ARG A 58 25.80 -14.30 -17.72
C ARG A 58 25.30 -15.50 -16.91
N ILE A 59 24.05 -15.88 -17.10
CA ILE A 59 23.40 -16.99 -16.35
C ILE A 59 24.28 -18.26 -16.32
N ARG A 60 24.80 -18.70 -17.46
CA ARG A 60 25.68 -19.90 -17.52
C ARG A 60 26.96 -19.79 -16.70
N LEU A 61 27.52 -18.58 -16.54
CA LEU A 61 28.71 -18.35 -15.70
C LEU A 61 28.34 -18.27 -14.22
N LEU A 62 27.16 -17.74 -13.90
CA LEU A 62 26.62 -17.73 -12.54
C LEU A 62 26.41 -19.17 -12.04
N MET A 63 25.73 -20.02 -12.83
CA MET A 63 25.50 -21.44 -12.50
C MET A 63 26.82 -22.15 -12.16
N LYS A 64 27.83 -22.01 -13.03
CA LYS A 64 29.17 -22.58 -12.78
C LYS A 64 29.86 -22.04 -11.53
N ALA A 65 29.58 -20.79 -11.13
CA ALA A 65 30.15 -20.21 -9.91
C ALA A 65 29.41 -20.71 -8.66
N LEU A 66 28.09 -20.86 -8.73
CA LEU A 66 27.27 -21.44 -7.65
C LEU A 66 27.64 -22.91 -7.43
N ASP A 67 27.90 -23.66 -8.51
CA ASP A 67 28.38 -25.05 -8.44
C ASP A 67 29.72 -25.22 -7.73
N LYS A 68 30.62 -24.24 -7.87
CA LYS A 68 31.94 -24.22 -7.23
C LYS A 68 31.92 -23.70 -5.79
N THR A 69 30.80 -23.14 -5.34
CA THR A 69 30.70 -22.49 -4.04
C THR A 69 30.22 -23.49 -3.01
N ASP A 70 31.03 -23.71 -1.97
CA ASP A 70 30.69 -24.60 -0.85
C ASP A 70 29.82 -23.86 0.18
N LYS A 71 28.55 -23.62 -0.19
CA LYS A 71 27.51 -23.10 0.73
C LYS A 71 26.27 -23.97 0.65
N LYS A 72 25.67 -24.25 1.81
CA LYS A 72 24.45 -25.07 1.92
C LYS A 72 23.34 -24.45 1.07
N ASN A 73 22.69 -25.23 0.20
CA ASN A 73 21.55 -24.80 -0.64
C ASN A 73 21.79 -23.61 -1.60
N ILE A 74 23.02 -23.17 -1.82
CA ILE A 74 23.29 -22.01 -2.68
C ILE A 74 22.88 -22.23 -4.14
N LYS A 75 22.94 -23.49 -4.61
CA LYS A 75 22.59 -23.87 -5.98
C LYS A 75 21.13 -23.58 -6.33
N SER A 76 20.23 -23.63 -5.34
CA SER A 76 18.82 -23.32 -5.55
C SER A 76 18.57 -21.87 -5.97
N LEU A 77 19.56 -20.97 -5.84
CA LEU A 77 19.47 -19.58 -6.29
C LEU A 77 19.28 -19.49 -7.82
N GLU A 78 19.70 -20.53 -8.56
CA GLU A 78 19.56 -20.62 -10.01
C GLU A 78 18.11 -20.51 -10.50
N GLN A 79 17.12 -20.91 -9.70
CA GLN A 79 15.71 -20.84 -10.07
C GLN A 79 15.23 -19.42 -10.36
N PHE A 80 15.88 -18.41 -9.75
CA PHE A 80 15.56 -17.00 -9.92
C PHE A 80 16.38 -16.33 -11.03
N ALA A 81 17.32 -17.05 -11.66
CA ALA A 81 18.25 -16.51 -12.66
C ALA A 81 17.62 -16.44 -14.07
N GLN A 82 16.65 -15.53 -14.28
CA GLN A 82 15.95 -15.38 -15.56
C GLN A 82 16.19 -14.01 -16.21
N GLY A 83 16.44 -14.00 -17.53
CA GLY A 83 16.59 -12.77 -18.32
C GLY A 83 17.93 -12.06 -18.14
N GLN A 84 17.90 -10.72 -18.09
CA GLN A 84 19.09 -9.89 -17.87
C GLN A 84 19.30 -9.71 -16.37
N ILE A 85 20.33 -10.37 -15.83
CA ILE A 85 20.56 -10.43 -14.38
C ILE A 85 21.89 -9.79 -13.95
N GLY A 86 21.89 -9.31 -12.71
CA GLY A 86 23.08 -8.99 -11.93
C GLY A 86 23.12 -9.82 -10.65
N LEU A 87 24.33 -10.07 -10.16
CA LEU A 87 24.57 -10.59 -8.82
C LEU A 87 24.96 -9.41 -7.93
N VAL A 88 24.27 -9.30 -6.80
CA VAL A 88 24.60 -8.39 -5.71
C VAL A 88 25.11 -9.21 -4.54
N THR A 89 26.31 -8.91 -4.08
CA THR A 89 26.88 -9.48 -2.85
C THR A 89 26.97 -8.37 -1.80
N THR A 90 26.52 -8.66 -0.58
CA THR A 90 26.46 -7.67 0.51
C THR A 90 26.62 -8.32 1.87
N LYS A 91 26.90 -7.49 2.88
CA LYS A 91 26.80 -7.85 4.30
C LYS A 91 25.42 -7.54 4.90
N LEU A 92 24.58 -6.80 4.18
CA LEU A 92 23.25 -6.38 4.65
C LEU A 92 22.24 -7.53 4.59
N ALA A 93 21.29 -7.52 5.53
CA ALA A 93 20.17 -8.46 5.51
C ALA A 93 19.32 -8.31 4.22
N PRO A 94 18.71 -9.40 3.70
CA PRO A 94 17.91 -9.37 2.48
C PRO A 94 16.79 -8.31 2.48
N SER A 95 16.08 -8.16 3.60
CA SER A 95 14.99 -7.18 3.76
C SER A 95 15.49 -5.73 3.64
N LYS A 96 16.64 -5.41 4.24
CA LYS A 96 17.27 -4.09 4.11
C LYS A 96 17.72 -3.83 2.67
N LEU A 97 18.27 -4.83 2.00
CA LEU A 97 18.69 -4.72 0.60
C LEU A 97 17.48 -4.46 -0.32
N TYR A 98 16.33 -5.08 -0.05
CA TYR A 98 15.08 -4.78 -0.77
C TYR A 98 14.60 -3.35 -0.55
N LYS A 99 14.51 -2.90 0.71
CA LYS A 99 14.12 -1.51 1.03
C LYS A 99 15.04 -0.49 0.33
N LEU A 100 16.35 -0.74 0.31
CA LEU A 100 17.32 0.11 -0.39
C LEU A 100 17.07 0.15 -1.90
N PHE A 101 16.87 -1.00 -2.54
CA PHE A 101 16.65 -1.04 -3.98
C PHE A 101 15.31 -0.45 -4.41
N GLU A 102 14.24 -0.71 -3.67
CA GLU A 102 12.95 -0.07 -3.88
C GLU A 102 13.05 1.46 -3.74
N GLY A 103 13.77 1.96 -2.73
CA GLY A 103 13.97 3.40 -2.55
C GLY A 103 14.83 4.08 -3.63
N THR A 104 15.64 3.32 -4.38
CA THR A 104 16.47 3.85 -5.48
C THR A 104 15.81 3.79 -6.85
N LYS A 105 14.54 3.34 -6.94
CA LYS A 105 13.83 3.26 -8.20
C LYS A 105 13.47 4.65 -8.72
N GLU A 106 13.72 4.88 -10.00
CA GLU A 106 13.42 6.13 -10.68
C GLU A 106 12.37 5.91 -11.76
N LYS A 107 11.49 6.89 -11.96
CA LYS A 107 10.57 6.90 -13.10
C LYS A 107 11.35 7.22 -14.38
N ALA A 108 11.11 6.48 -15.45
CA ALA A 108 11.68 6.72 -16.77
C ALA A 108 10.61 6.73 -17.88
N ALA A 109 10.92 7.45 -18.95
CA ALA A 109 10.15 7.43 -20.19
C ALA A 109 10.20 6.06 -20.87
N ALA A 110 9.08 5.66 -21.48
CA ALA A 110 8.97 4.46 -22.28
C ALA A 110 9.64 4.62 -23.64
N ARG A 111 10.17 3.53 -24.21
CA ARG A 111 10.86 3.52 -25.52
C ARG A 111 10.00 3.02 -26.68
N GLY A 112 8.85 2.44 -26.33
CA GLY A 112 7.95 1.76 -27.25
C GLY A 112 8.34 0.29 -27.45
N GLY A 113 7.35 -0.59 -27.48
CA GLY A 113 7.48 -2.05 -27.47
C GLY A 113 7.59 -2.65 -26.07
N GLU A 114 7.71 -1.82 -25.03
CA GLU A 114 7.68 -2.23 -23.63
C GLU A 114 6.23 -2.41 -23.18
N THR A 115 5.99 -3.39 -22.30
CA THR A 115 4.68 -3.61 -21.69
C THR A 115 4.44 -2.61 -20.57
N ALA A 116 3.28 -1.97 -20.57
CA ALA A 116 2.88 -1.04 -19.51
C ALA A 116 2.73 -1.81 -18.16
N PRO A 117 3.50 -1.46 -17.11
CA PRO A 117 3.44 -2.13 -15.82
C PRO A 117 2.14 -1.83 -15.07
N ASP A 118 1.60 -0.62 -15.27
CA ASP A 118 0.35 -0.11 -14.73
C ASP A 118 -0.39 0.72 -15.78
N ASP A 119 -1.62 1.12 -15.49
CA ASP A 119 -2.42 1.96 -16.38
C ASP A 119 -1.75 3.33 -16.59
N ILE A 120 -1.46 3.66 -17.85
CA ILE A 120 -0.84 4.93 -18.21
C ILE A 120 -1.94 5.94 -18.47
N VAL A 121 -2.06 6.89 -17.56
CA VAL A 121 -3.03 7.98 -17.62
C VAL A 121 -2.31 9.29 -17.92
N ILE A 122 -2.88 10.07 -18.84
CA ILE A 122 -2.42 11.44 -19.09
C ILE A 122 -3.41 12.38 -18.42
N PRO A 123 -3.00 13.15 -17.40
CA PRO A 123 -3.88 14.08 -16.70
C PRO A 123 -4.19 15.32 -17.55
N GLU A 124 -5.22 16.05 -17.16
CA GLU A 124 -5.48 17.39 -17.67
C GLU A 124 -4.31 18.32 -17.30
N MET A 125 -3.63 18.88 -18.29
CA MET A 125 -2.48 19.77 -18.06
C MET A 125 -2.27 20.75 -19.21
N THR A 126 -1.80 21.95 -18.87
CA THR A 126 -1.30 22.93 -19.84
C THR A 126 0.16 22.62 -20.16
N THR A 127 0.45 22.31 -21.42
CA THR A 127 1.81 21.99 -21.86
C THR A 127 2.60 23.27 -22.15
N ASN A 128 3.93 23.16 -22.29
CA ASN A 128 4.78 24.29 -22.65
C ASN A 128 5.02 24.43 -24.18
N PHE A 129 4.24 23.72 -25.00
CA PHE A 129 4.41 23.72 -26.45
C PHE A 129 3.59 24.83 -27.12
N PRO A 130 4.17 25.58 -28.09
CA PRO A 130 3.43 26.55 -28.87
C PRO A 130 2.44 25.87 -29.83
N PRO A 131 1.34 26.55 -30.21
CA PRO A 131 0.40 26.06 -31.20
C PRO A 131 1.12 25.87 -32.55
N GLY A 132 0.92 24.71 -33.17
CA GLY A 132 1.65 24.33 -34.38
C GLY A 132 1.47 22.85 -34.74
N PRO A 133 2.40 22.21 -35.48
CA PRO A 133 2.27 20.83 -35.95
C PRO A 133 2.14 19.80 -34.80
N MET A 134 2.56 20.18 -33.58
CA MET A 134 2.39 19.38 -32.38
C MET A 134 0.91 19.08 -32.06
N ILE A 135 -0.02 20.00 -32.37
CA ILE A 135 -1.46 19.75 -32.18
C ILE A 135 -1.90 18.52 -32.97
N SER A 136 -1.45 18.43 -34.23
CA SER A 136 -1.74 17.30 -35.11
C SER A 136 -1.12 16.00 -34.59
N GLU A 137 0.07 16.05 -33.96
CA GLU A 137 0.69 14.88 -33.34
C GLU A 137 -0.09 14.40 -32.12
N PHE A 138 -0.52 15.29 -31.22
CA PHE A 138 -1.32 14.94 -30.05
C PHE A 138 -2.68 14.36 -30.46
N GLN A 139 -3.34 14.93 -31.48
CA GLN A 139 -4.60 14.43 -32.01
C GLN A 139 -4.45 13.04 -32.65
N LYS A 140 -3.39 12.81 -33.45
CA LYS A 140 -3.05 11.48 -34.00
C LYS A 140 -2.80 10.45 -32.91
N ALA A 141 -2.27 10.90 -31.77
CA ALA A 141 -2.03 10.07 -30.62
C ALA A 141 -3.30 9.79 -29.79
N GLY A 142 -4.44 10.39 -30.14
CA GLY A 142 -5.72 10.22 -29.44
C GLY A 142 -5.93 11.16 -28.25
N ILE A 143 -5.11 12.20 -28.11
CA ILE A 143 -5.20 13.17 -27.00
C ILE A 143 -5.95 14.40 -27.47
N GLN A 144 -7.03 14.76 -26.77
CA GLN A 144 -7.82 15.94 -27.06
C GLN A 144 -7.14 17.18 -26.48
N THR A 145 -6.71 18.09 -27.37
CA THR A 145 -6.01 19.32 -27.00
C THR A 145 -6.79 20.58 -27.41
N ALA A 146 -6.56 21.67 -26.68
CA ALA A 146 -7.03 23.01 -26.99
C ALA A 146 -5.87 24.00 -26.95
N ILE A 147 -6.12 25.20 -27.49
CA ILE A 147 -5.22 26.33 -27.28
C ILE A 147 -5.71 27.06 -26.02
N ASP A 148 -4.86 27.15 -25.00
CA ASP A 148 -5.07 27.94 -23.80
C ASP A 148 -3.89 28.91 -23.62
N LYS A 149 -4.18 30.22 -23.54
CA LYS A 149 -3.18 31.29 -23.37
C LYS A 149 -1.96 31.20 -24.31
N GLY A 150 -2.20 30.81 -25.57
CA GLY A 150 -1.13 30.69 -26.57
C GLY A 150 -0.25 29.44 -26.42
N LYS A 151 -0.66 28.44 -25.62
CA LYS A 151 -0.02 27.14 -25.46
C LYS A 151 -1.02 26.00 -25.68
N ILE A 152 -0.52 24.79 -25.93
CA ILE A 152 -1.37 23.60 -26.07
C ILE A 152 -1.76 23.09 -24.67
N ALA A 153 -3.04 22.92 -24.39
CA ALA A 153 -3.56 22.32 -23.16
C ALA A 153 -4.32 21.02 -23.46
N ILE A 154 -4.17 20.02 -22.61
CA ILE A 154 -4.94 18.77 -22.65
C ILE A 154 -6.23 19.01 -21.88
N LYS A 155 -7.41 18.79 -22.50
CA LYS A 155 -8.71 19.16 -21.91
C LYS A 155 -9.29 18.15 -20.92
N LYS A 156 -8.88 16.89 -21.03
CA LYS A 156 -9.46 15.80 -20.25
C LYS A 156 -8.43 14.73 -19.98
N GLU A 157 -8.50 14.17 -18.78
CA GLU A 157 -7.79 12.96 -18.43
C GLU A 157 -8.18 11.79 -19.37
N ILE A 158 -7.17 11.09 -19.89
CA ILE A 158 -7.35 9.96 -20.79
C ILE A 158 -6.50 8.77 -20.34
N LEU A 159 -7.14 7.60 -20.28
CA LEU A 159 -6.45 6.32 -20.18
C LEU A 159 -5.77 6.03 -21.52
N TYR A 160 -4.46 6.19 -21.55
CA TYR A 160 -3.68 6.22 -22.78
C TYR A 160 -3.22 4.83 -23.23
N VAL A 161 -2.78 4.00 -22.29
CA VAL A 161 -2.40 2.60 -22.49
C VAL A 161 -2.82 1.83 -21.24
N LYS A 162 -3.49 0.69 -21.41
CA LYS A 162 -3.87 -0.16 -20.28
C LYS A 162 -2.68 -0.96 -19.76
N LYS A 163 -2.73 -1.32 -18.49
CA LYS A 163 -1.82 -2.27 -17.86
C LYS A 163 -1.75 -3.55 -18.68
N GLY A 164 -0.53 -4.02 -18.95
CA GLY A 164 -0.28 -5.23 -19.72
C GLY A 164 -0.28 -5.06 -21.24
N GLU A 165 -0.64 -3.88 -21.77
CA GLU A 165 -0.55 -3.62 -23.20
C GLU A 165 0.85 -3.13 -23.62
N PRO A 166 1.32 -3.49 -24.83
CA PRO A 166 2.57 -2.95 -25.36
C PRO A 166 2.39 -1.47 -25.71
N ILE A 167 3.29 -0.63 -25.23
CA ILE A 167 3.29 0.81 -25.52
C ILE A 167 3.78 1.01 -26.96
N PRO A 168 2.98 1.53 -27.91
CA PRO A 168 3.45 1.81 -29.26
C PRO A 168 4.52 2.89 -29.26
N LYS A 169 5.44 2.87 -30.24
CA LYS A 169 6.53 3.86 -30.35
C LYS A 169 6.02 5.30 -30.47
N ASP A 170 4.92 5.52 -31.19
CA ASP A 170 4.37 6.87 -31.36
C ASP A 170 3.77 7.39 -30.06
N LYS A 171 3.11 6.51 -29.29
CA LYS A 171 2.61 6.82 -27.94
C LYS A 171 3.74 7.12 -26.96
N ALA A 172 4.83 6.33 -27.00
CA ALA A 172 6.00 6.52 -26.16
C ALA A 172 6.67 7.90 -26.38
N LYS A 173 6.80 8.35 -27.63
CA LYS A 173 7.36 9.68 -27.95
C LYS A 173 6.53 10.82 -27.35
N ILE A 174 5.21 10.69 -27.36
CA ILE A 174 4.32 11.70 -26.77
C ILE A 174 4.47 11.73 -25.25
N LEU A 175 4.55 10.56 -24.59
CA LEU A 175 4.80 10.48 -23.15
C LEU A 175 6.14 11.12 -22.77
N GLU A 176 7.20 10.88 -23.54
CA GLU A 176 8.50 11.51 -23.36
C GLU A 176 8.43 13.05 -23.51
N LYS A 177 7.70 13.55 -24.51
CA LYS A 177 7.48 15.00 -24.71
C LYS A 177 6.67 15.64 -23.58
N LEU A 178 5.73 14.91 -22.98
CA LEU A 178 4.93 15.38 -21.86
C LEU A 178 5.65 15.20 -20.51
N GLU A 179 6.89 14.70 -20.51
CA GLU A 179 7.66 14.36 -19.30
C GLU A 179 6.90 13.38 -18.37
N ILE A 180 6.00 12.58 -18.96
CA ILE A 180 5.27 11.52 -18.26
C ILE A 180 6.11 10.25 -18.34
N HIS A 181 6.56 9.79 -17.18
CA HIS A 181 7.44 8.63 -17.04
C HIS A 181 6.67 7.42 -16.48
N PRO A 182 6.08 6.58 -17.34
CA PRO A 182 5.21 5.48 -16.90
C PRO A 182 5.95 4.25 -16.39
N LEU A 183 7.27 4.15 -16.65
CA LEU A 183 8.05 2.98 -16.26
C LEU A 183 8.83 3.29 -14.99
N THR A 184 8.72 2.41 -14.00
CA THR A 184 9.61 2.43 -12.85
C THR A 184 10.81 1.56 -13.18
N VAL A 185 12.01 2.14 -13.17
CA VAL A 185 13.25 1.44 -13.52
C VAL A 185 14.19 1.46 -12.33
N GLY A 186 14.69 0.29 -11.96
CA GLY A 186 15.65 0.11 -10.88
C GLY A 186 16.11 -1.35 -10.82
N LEU A 187 16.81 -1.69 -9.75
CA LEU A 187 17.22 -3.07 -9.50
C LEU A 187 16.07 -3.82 -8.83
N ASP A 188 15.44 -4.74 -9.53
CA ASP A 188 14.42 -5.61 -8.94
C ASP A 188 15.06 -6.88 -8.40
N ILE A 189 14.87 -7.18 -7.12
CA ILE A 189 15.33 -8.47 -6.56
C ILE A 189 14.42 -9.58 -7.09
N LEU A 190 15.04 -10.60 -7.69
CA LEU A 190 14.36 -11.83 -8.10
C LEU A 190 14.42 -12.88 -6.99
N GLY A 191 15.55 -12.96 -6.28
CA GLY A 191 15.71 -13.79 -5.10
C GLY A 191 17.01 -13.48 -4.36
N ALA A 192 17.06 -13.84 -3.08
CA ALA A 192 18.24 -13.68 -2.24
C ALA A 192 18.54 -14.96 -1.46
N TYR A 193 19.81 -15.16 -1.15
CA TYR A 193 20.31 -16.21 -0.28
C TYR A 193 20.97 -15.60 0.95
N SER A 194 20.63 -16.12 2.13
CA SER A 194 21.30 -15.83 3.40
C SER A 194 21.30 -17.09 4.25
N ASP A 195 22.46 -17.48 4.79
CA ASP A 195 22.60 -18.53 5.81
C ASP A 195 21.87 -19.85 5.52
N GLY A 196 21.89 -20.30 4.27
CA GLY A 196 21.29 -21.57 3.84
C GLY A 196 19.80 -21.49 3.49
N ILE A 197 19.20 -20.31 3.60
CA ILE A 197 17.80 -20.02 3.29
C ILE A 197 17.73 -19.21 2.00
N LEU A 198 16.76 -19.55 1.15
CA LEU A 198 16.39 -18.75 -0.01
C LEU A 198 15.16 -17.94 0.28
N PHE A 199 15.24 -16.68 -0.10
CA PHE A 199 14.14 -15.74 0.00
C PHE A 199 13.68 -15.40 -1.42
N SER A 200 12.41 -15.68 -1.71
CA SER A 200 11.74 -15.18 -2.92
C SER A 200 11.49 -13.68 -2.78
N ARG A 201 11.24 -12.98 -3.90
CA ARG A 201 10.85 -11.56 -3.88
C ARG A 201 9.72 -11.29 -2.87
N GLU A 202 8.68 -12.12 -2.89
CA GLU A 202 7.52 -11.98 -2.01
C GLU A 202 7.94 -12.05 -0.53
N ALA A 203 8.73 -13.04 -0.14
CA ALA A 203 9.19 -13.20 1.23
C ALA A 203 10.07 -12.02 1.70
N ILE A 204 10.88 -11.43 0.81
CA ILE A 204 11.73 -10.28 1.14
C ILE A 204 10.91 -8.98 1.21
N SER A 205 9.82 -8.90 0.44
CA SER A 205 8.99 -7.70 0.35
C SER A 205 8.08 -7.45 1.55
N ILE A 206 7.94 -8.44 2.44
CA ILE A 206 7.11 -8.33 3.64
C ILE A 206 7.66 -7.21 4.54
N THR A 207 6.82 -6.22 4.81
CA THR A 207 7.14 -5.10 5.71
C THR A 207 6.75 -5.44 7.14
N GLU A 208 7.39 -4.77 8.11
CA GLU A 208 7.06 -4.92 9.53
C GLU A 208 5.60 -4.53 9.82
N GLU A 209 5.10 -3.49 9.15
CA GLU A 209 3.70 -3.06 9.22
C GLU A 209 2.74 -4.16 8.78
N GLN A 210 3.06 -4.86 7.69
CA GLN A 210 2.23 -5.94 7.18
C GLN A 210 2.22 -7.14 8.13
N ILE A 211 3.36 -7.47 8.75
CA ILE A 211 3.43 -8.52 9.77
C ILE A 211 2.53 -8.17 10.97
N MET A 212 2.59 -6.92 11.44
CA MET A 212 1.76 -6.47 12.56
C MET A 212 0.28 -6.53 12.23
N LEU A 213 -0.10 -6.09 11.02
CA LEU A 213 -1.49 -6.14 10.55
C LEU A 213 -2.00 -7.58 10.42
N ASP A 214 -1.20 -8.47 9.84
CA ASP A 214 -1.58 -9.87 9.66
C ASP A 214 -1.67 -10.61 11.00
N MET A 215 -0.80 -10.30 11.96
CA MET A 215 -0.87 -10.84 13.32
C MET A 215 -2.12 -10.36 14.06
N ALA A 216 -2.46 -9.07 13.97
CA ALA A 216 -3.67 -8.52 14.56
C ALA A 216 -4.94 -9.14 13.93
N ARG A 217 -4.93 -9.34 12.60
CA ARG A 217 -6.01 -10.02 11.88
C ARG A 217 -6.15 -11.47 12.32
N ALA A 218 -5.05 -12.22 12.37
CA ALA A 218 -5.06 -13.62 12.80
C ALA A 218 -5.57 -13.77 14.24
N PHE A 219 -5.14 -12.89 15.15
CA PHE A 219 -5.63 -12.86 16.52
C PHE A 219 -7.13 -12.56 16.59
N SER A 220 -7.60 -11.55 15.84
CA SER A 220 -9.03 -11.19 15.80
C SER A 220 -9.89 -12.34 15.27
N GLN A 221 -9.42 -13.03 14.23
CA GLN A 221 -10.10 -14.20 13.65
C GLN A 221 -10.10 -15.40 14.62
N ALA A 222 -8.98 -15.67 15.28
CA ALA A 222 -8.89 -16.72 16.30
C ALA A 222 -9.83 -16.43 17.48
N LYS A 223 -9.90 -15.17 17.90
CA LYS A 223 -10.82 -14.72 18.95
C LYS A 223 -12.28 -14.94 18.55
N GLU A 224 -12.66 -14.53 17.34
CA GLU A 224 -14.01 -14.71 16.82
C GLU A 224 -14.39 -16.19 16.74
N LEU A 225 -13.47 -17.03 16.26
CA LEU A 225 -13.67 -18.48 16.22
C LEU A 225 -13.92 -19.04 17.63
N ALA A 226 -13.10 -18.65 18.60
CA ALA A 226 -13.22 -19.14 19.97
C ALA A 226 -14.49 -18.63 20.68
N VAL A 227 -14.93 -17.39 20.41
CA VAL A 227 -16.25 -16.88 20.87
C VAL A 227 -17.39 -17.75 20.33
N ASN A 228 -17.35 -18.10 19.04
CA ASN A 228 -18.42 -18.87 18.41
C ASN A 228 -18.39 -20.35 18.78
N ALA A 229 -17.20 -20.92 18.99
CA ALA A 229 -17.02 -22.29 19.46
C ALA A 229 -17.24 -22.45 20.99
N MET A 230 -17.50 -21.36 21.72
CA MET A 230 -17.56 -21.34 23.19
C MET A 230 -16.31 -21.91 23.87
N PHE A 231 -15.14 -21.68 23.28
CA PHE A 231 -13.87 -22.09 23.87
C PHE A 231 -13.49 -21.12 25.00
N LEU A 232 -13.54 -21.61 26.24
CA LEU A 232 -13.41 -20.78 27.43
C LEU A 232 -11.93 -20.49 27.74
N VAL A 233 -11.52 -19.25 27.46
CA VAL A 233 -10.17 -18.73 27.73
C VAL A 233 -10.31 -17.33 28.35
N PRO A 234 -9.48 -16.94 29.34
CA PRO A 234 -9.61 -15.66 30.06
C PRO A 234 -9.77 -14.42 29.17
N GLU A 235 -9.12 -14.38 28.01
CA GLU A 235 -9.12 -13.27 27.06
C GLU A 235 -10.48 -13.06 26.36
N ILE A 236 -11.35 -14.08 26.39
CA ILE A 236 -12.61 -14.14 25.65
C ILE A 236 -13.81 -14.06 26.59
N ILE A 237 -13.67 -14.51 27.83
CA ILE A 237 -14.74 -14.53 28.84
C ILE A 237 -15.50 -13.19 28.94
N PRO A 238 -14.84 -12.01 29.02
CA PRO A 238 -15.57 -10.73 29.07
C PRO A 238 -16.49 -10.52 27.86
N GLN A 239 -16.03 -10.90 26.66
CA GLN A 239 -16.84 -10.79 25.45
C GLN A 239 -18.00 -11.79 25.42
N LEU A 240 -17.79 -13.00 25.93
CA LEU A 240 -18.87 -14.00 26.06
C LEU A 240 -19.96 -13.54 27.04
N ILE A 241 -19.58 -12.91 28.15
CA ILE A 241 -20.54 -12.37 29.12
C ILE A 241 -21.38 -11.26 28.48
N VAL A 242 -20.73 -10.34 27.75
CA VAL A 242 -21.44 -9.28 27.01
C VAL A 242 -22.38 -9.89 25.96
N LYS A 243 -21.92 -10.88 25.19
CA LYS A 243 -22.75 -11.59 24.20
C LYS A 243 -23.94 -12.29 24.85
N ALA A 244 -23.74 -12.93 26.00
CA ALA A 244 -24.82 -13.58 26.74
C ALA A 244 -25.86 -12.57 27.23
N LYS A 245 -25.43 -11.43 27.78
CA LYS A 245 -26.33 -10.34 28.19
C LYS A 245 -27.14 -9.82 27.01
N ILE A 246 -26.49 -9.50 25.90
CA ILE A 246 -27.16 -9.02 24.68
C ILE A 246 -28.20 -10.05 24.20
N ASN A 247 -27.85 -11.33 24.15
CA ASN A 247 -28.79 -12.38 23.73
C ASN A 247 -29.98 -12.53 24.68
N ALA A 248 -29.77 -12.38 25.99
CA ALA A 248 -30.84 -12.41 26.98
C ALA A 248 -31.77 -11.20 26.84
N GLU A 249 -31.22 -10.01 26.63
CA GLU A 249 -31.99 -8.78 26.36
C GLU A 249 -32.82 -8.88 25.08
N TYR A 250 -32.25 -9.43 24.00
CA TYR A 250 -33.00 -9.70 22.77
C TYR A 250 -34.15 -10.67 23.01
N LEU A 251 -33.91 -11.76 23.74
CA LEU A 251 -34.96 -12.72 24.07
C LEU A 251 -36.08 -12.07 24.92
N ALA A 252 -35.72 -11.23 25.88
CA ALA A 252 -36.68 -10.51 26.71
C ALA A 252 -37.56 -9.56 25.86
N LEU A 253 -36.96 -8.82 24.93
CA LEU A 253 -37.68 -7.90 24.03
C LEU A 253 -38.66 -8.60 23.09
N GLU A 254 -38.32 -9.79 22.61
CA GLU A 254 -39.19 -10.59 21.73
C GLU A 254 -40.29 -11.32 22.51
N SER A 255 -39.97 -11.80 23.71
CA SER A 255 -40.96 -12.47 24.59
C SER A 255 -41.87 -11.51 25.35
N GLY A 256 -41.55 -10.20 25.39
CA GLY A 256 -42.26 -9.21 26.19
C GLY A 256 -42.02 -9.34 27.70
N PHE A 257 -40.96 -10.03 28.10
CA PHE A 257 -40.63 -10.23 29.51
C PHE A 257 -39.94 -8.99 30.10
N VAL A 258 -40.67 -8.27 30.95
CA VAL A 258 -40.20 -7.03 31.59
C VAL A 258 -39.67 -7.32 32.99
N ASP A 259 -38.49 -6.79 33.27
CA ASP A 259 -37.82 -6.82 34.57
C ASP A 259 -37.26 -5.42 34.89
N GLU A 260 -37.03 -5.10 36.17
CA GLU A 260 -36.51 -3.80 36.61
C GLU A 260 -35.21 -3.41 35.88
N SER A 261 -34.39 -4.41 35.54
CA SER A 261 -33.12 -4.22 34.84
C SER A 261 -33.24 -3.89 33.35
N ASN A 262 -34.40 -4.13 32.72
CA ASN A 262 -34.57 -3.99 31.27
C ASN A 262 -35.68 -3.00 30.84
N VAL A 263 -36.40 -2.37 31.79
CA VAL A 263 -37.48 -1.39 31.50
C VAL A 263 -37.02 -0.30 30.53
N GLN A 264 -35.82 0.25 30.72
CA GLN A 264 -35.27 1.30 29.84
C GLN A 264 -35.17 0.83 28.38
N LEU A 265 -34.82 -0.44 28.15
CA LEU A 265 -34.70 -1.02 26.82
C LEU A 265 -36.06 -1.10 26.11
N PHE A 266 -37.13 -1.41 26.84
CA PHE A 266 -38.50 -1.41 26.32
C PHE A 266 -39.01 -0.02 25.97
N ILE A 267 -38.71 0.99 26.80
CA ILE A 267 -39.05 2.40 26.52
C ILE A 267 -38.35 2.85 25.23
N LEU A 268 -37.06 2.54 25.08
CA LEU A 268 -36.31 2.86 23.86
C LEU A 268 -36.87 2.16 22.62
N LYS A 269 -37.29 0.88 22.74
CA LYS A 269 -37.96 0.16 21.65
C LYS A 269 -39.26 0.86 21.24
N ALA A 270 -40.11 1.24 22.21
CA ALA A 270 -41.37 1.92 21.95
C ALA A 270 -41.17 3.29 21.26
N ILE A 271 -40.21 4.10 21.71
CA ILE A 271 -39.87 5.38 21.07
C ILE A 271 -39.40 5.16 19.62
N ARG A 272 -38.57 4.14 19.39
CA ARG A 272 -38.07 3.81 18.05
C ARG A 272 -39.21 3.36 17.12
N GLU A 273 -40.14 2.57 17.61
CA GLU A 273 -41.30 2.12 16.83
C GLU A 273 -42.28 3.26 16.54
N ALA A 274 -42.57 4.09 17.54
CA ALA A 274 -43.43 5.27 17.37
C ALA A 274 -42.84 6.28 16.37
N SER A 275 -41.54 6.55 16.43
CA SER A 275 -40.87 7.43 15.47
C SER A 275 -40.80 6.83 14.06
N ALA A 276 -40.57 5.51 13.93
CA ALA A 276 -40.62 4.83 12.64
C ALA A 276 -42.03 4.86 12.01
N LEU A 277 -43.07 4.65 12.82
CA LEU A 277 -44.47 4.77 12.41
C LEU A 277 -44.81 6.20 11.97
N ASN A 278 -44.40 7.21 12.74
CA ASN A 278 -44.65 8.61 12.41
C ASN A 278 -43.99 9.02 11.08
N ASN A 279 -42.76 8.55 10.84
CA ASN A 279 -42.06 8.77 9.58
C ASN A 279 -42.74 8.03 8.40
N ALA A 280 -43.24 6.81 8.63
CA ALA A 280 -43.91 6.01 7.59
C ALA A 280 -45.31 6.53 7.25
N MET A 281 -46.03 7.08 8.22
CA MET A 281 -47.37 7.69 8.03
C MET A 281 -47.30 9.14 7.54
N GLY A 282 -46.10 9.68 7.32
CA GLY A 282 -45.91 11.02 6.77
C GLY A 282 -46.49 12.10 7.66
N ASN A 283 -45.98 12.23 8.89
CA ASN A 283 -46.20 13.40 9.77
C ASN A 283 -47.66 13.88 9.82
N GLN A 284 -48.61 12.96 9.95
CA GLN A 284 -50.00 13.32 10.26
C GLN A 284 -50.21 13.22 11.76
N GLN A 285 -49.71 14.22 12.50
CA GLN A 285 -50.42 14.81 13.64
C GLN A 285 -49.65 16.04 14.15
N GLU A 286 -50.41 17.13 14.27
CA GLU A 286 -50.00 18.43 14.80
C GLU A 286 -49.53 18.30 16.25
N GLU A 287 -48.40 18.91 16.58
CA GLU A 287 -47.97 19.11 17.96
C GLU A 287 -48.93 20.07 18.67
N GLU A 288 -49.80 19.54 19.53
CA GLU A 288 -50.44 20.35 20.58
C GLU A 288 -49.35 20.83 21.56
N LYS A 289 -49.00 22.11 21.45
CA LYS A 289 -48.19 22.82 22.44
C LYS A 289 -48.92 22.85 23.79
N PRO A 290 -48.23 22.61 24.93
CA PRO A 290 -48.85 22.77 26.24
C PRO A 290 -49.17 24.25 26.50
N GLU A 291 -50.43 24.50 26.79
CA GLU A 291 -51.00 25.81 27.11
C GLU A 291 -50.56 26.29 28.51
N LYS A 292 -50.27 27.59 28.61
CA LYS A 292 -49.84 28.28 29.85
C LYS A 292 -50.93 28.24 30.93
N ALA A 293 -50.57 27.84 32.15
CA ALA A 293 -51.30 28.19 33.36
C ALA A 293 -50.60 29.38 34.09
N LYS A 294 -51.32 30.50 34.19
CA LYS A 294 -51.20 31.60 35.18
C LYS A 294 -52.38 31.36 36.15
N GLU A 295 -52.31 31.34 37.48
CA GLU A 295 -51.85 32.28 38.53
C GLU A 295 -51.68 31.45 39.83
N GLU A 296 -50.78 31.79 40.77
CA GLU A 296 -51.07 32.70 41.88
C GLU A 296 -49.80 33.32 42.48
N LYS A 297 -49.89 34.61 42.84
CA LYS A 297 -48.92 35.37 43.61
C LYS A 297 -49.06 35.05 45.11
N THR A 298 -47.93 35.00 45.81
CA THR A 298 -47.84 35.51 47.19
C THR A 298 -46.52 36.27 47.34
N GLU A 299 -46.61 37.52 47.77
CA GLU A 299 -45.50 38.46 48.01
C GLU A 299 -45.09 38.47 49.49
N GLU A 300 -43.82 38.88 49.71
CA GLU A 300 -43.08 39.31 50.93
C GLU A 300 -41.96 38.33 51.34
N LYS A 301 -40.67 38.71 51.49
CA LYS A 301 -39.94 39.99 51.40
C LYS A 301 -38.40 39.72 51.41
N ALA A 302 -37.61 40.64 50.81
CA ALA A 302 -36.21 41.11 51.08
C ALA A 302 -35.19 40.18 51.83
N GLU A 303 -33.89 40.07 51.51
CA GLU A 303 -32.90 41.07 51.05
C GLU A 303 -31.54 40.39 50.68
N ASP A 304 -30.83 40.99 49.71
CA ASP A 304 -29.37 41.04 49.42
C ASP A 304 -28.46 39.80 49.23
N ALA A 305 -27.88 39.69 48.03
CA ALA A 305 -26.45 39.99 47.77
C ALA A 305 -26.09 39.77 46.27
N ALA A 306 -25.57 40.83 45.64
CA ALA A 306 -25.00 40.82 44.29
C ALA A 306 -23.48 40.55 44.35
N SER A 307 -22.97 39.59 43.56
CA SER A 307 -21.67 39.63 42.87
C SER A 307 -21.31 38.29 42.20
N ASP A 308 -20.68 38.37 41.02
CA ASP A 308 -19.88 37.35 40.32
C ASP A 308 -20.51 36.56 39.15
N GLU A 309 -20.71 37.24 38.01
CA GLU A 309 -20.93 36.61 36.69
C GLU A 309 -19.64 36.44 35.84
N ASP A 310 -18.44 36.76 36.34
CA ASP A 310 -17.22 36.78 35.51
C ASP A 310 -16.27 35.56 35.67
N LYS A 311 -16.77 34.35 36.03
CA LYS A 311 -15.88 33.17 36.21
C LYS A 311 -16.27 31.85 35.56
N VAL A 312 -17.24 31.80 34.63
CA VAL A 312 -17.62 30.53 33.98
C VAL A 312 -17.09 30.39 32.55
N SER A 313 -16.57 31.46 31.93
CA SER A 313 -16.07 31.41 30.55
C SER A 313 -14.63 30.89 30.40
N GLU A 314 -13.83 30.83 31.47
CA GLU A 314 -12.42 30.37 31.40
C GLU A 314 -12.24 28.85 31.60
N GLY A 315 -13.29 28.11 31.98
CA GLY A 315 -13.19 26.67 32.28
C GLY A 315 -13.38 25.72 31.09
N LEU A 316 -13.92 26.20 29.96
CA LEU A 316 -14.28 25.34 28.82
C LEU A 316 -13.23 25.35 27.68
N GLY A 317 -12.21 26.22 27.75
CA GLY A 317 -11.16 26.32 26.73
C GLY A 317 -10.04 25.26 26.84
N SER A 318 -9.98 24.51 27.95
CA SER A 318 -8.89 23.55 28.24
C SER A 318 -9.23 22.09 27.92
N LEU A 319 -10.43 21.80 27.42
CA LEU A 319 -10.91 20.44 27.13
C LEU A 319 -10.94 20.05 25.65
N PHE A 320 -10.58 20.96 24.74
CA PHE A 320 -10.54 20.70 23.29
C PHE A 320 -9.28 21.24 22.59
N GLY A 321 -8.20 21.47 23.36
CA GLY A 321 -6.86 21.73 22.84
C GLY A 321 -6.02 20.46 22.79
#